data_AF-A0A2H0AGE4-F1
#
_entry.id   AF-A0A2H0AGE4-F1
#
_cell.length_a   1.000
_cell.length_b   1.000
_cell.length_c   1.000
_cell.angle_alpha   90.00
_cell.angle_beta   90.00
_cell.angle_gamma   90.00
#
_symmetry.space_group_name_H-M   'P 1'
#
loop_
_entity.id
_entity.type
_entity.pdbx_description
1 polymer ?
#
loop_
_entity_poly.entity_id
_entity_poly.type
_entity_poly.pdbx_seq_one_letter_code
_entity_poly.pdbx_strand_id
1 'polypeptide(L)'
;MSMLEIKKKYSALVGQILEEAYVGLRETGEFPAETENYLKGFLDAGLHVDLVTKEELQSLIDETNVRMFGVTQDKRKQLFENLRTSYDDYLDVPTYFRQGRKPSGGQVPPCPE
;
A
#
# COMPACT_ATOMS: atom_id res chain seq x y z
N MET A 1 31.42 6.07 -17.38
CA MET A 1 29.98 6.28 -17.16
C MET A 1 29.83 7.67 -16.54
N SER A 2 29.07 8.55 -17.17
CA SER A 2 28.85 9.92 -16.70
C SER A 2 27.97 9.93 -15.45
N MET A 3 28.08 10.98 -14.62
CA MET A 3 27.24 11.15 -13.42
C MET A 3 25.74 11.09 -13.78
N LEU A 4 25.36 11.63 -14.94
CA LEU A 4 23.99 11.59 -15.44
C LEU A 4 23.49 10.16 -15.70
N GLU A 5 24.34 9.30 -16.26
CA GLU A 5 23.99 7.89 -16.47
C GLU A 5 23.82 7.13 -15.15
N ILE A 6 24.64 7.46 -14.14
CA ILE A 6 24.53 6.85 -12.81
C ILE A 6 23.20 7.25 -12.16
N LYS A 7 22.85 8.54 -12.19
CA LYS A 7 21.56 9.03 -11.67
C LYS A 7 20.38 8.34 -12.34
N LYS A 8 20.38 8.23 -13.67
CA LYS A 8 19.32 7.54 -14.43
C LYS A 8 19.19 6.07 -14.02
N LYS A 9 20.32 5.36 -13.88
CA LYS A 9 20.30 3.96 -13.43
C LYS A 9 19.76 3.81 -12.02
N TYR A 10 20.18 4.70 -11.11
CA TYR A 10 19.68 4.72 -9.74
C TYR A 10 18.17 4.92 -9.70
N SER A 11 17.63 5.95 -10.37
CA SER A 11 16.19 6.20 -10.42
C SER A 11 15.41 5.03 -11.02
N ALA A 12 15.95 4.40 -12.08
CA ALA A 12 15.33 3.22 -12.68
C ALA A 12 15.27 2.03 -11.70
N LEU A 13 16.35 1.79 -10.94
CA LEU A 13 16.39 0.74 -9.92
C LEU A 13 15.42 1.02 -8.77
N VAL A 14 15.37 2.26 -8.28
CA VAL A 14 14.39 2.65 -7.24
C VAL A 14 12.97 2.41 -7.74
N GLY A 15 12.65 2.82 -8.97
CA GLY A 15 11.34 2.59 -9.57
C GLY A 15 10.98 1.10 -9.65
N GLN A 16 11.92 0.25 -10.05
CA GLN A 16 11.71 -1.20 -10.13
C GLN A 16 11.44 -1.82 -8.75
N ILE A 17 12.24 -1.46 -7.74
CA ILE A 17 12.06 -1.96 -6.36
C ILE A 17 10.71 -1.50 -5.78
N LEU A 18 10.31 -0.25 -6.05
CA LEU A 18 9.01 0.29 -5.65
C LEU A 18 7.85 -0.44 -6.31
N GLU A 19 7.94 -0.73 -7.61
CA GLU A 19 6.91 -1.50 -8.32
C GLU A 19 6.74 -2.89 -7.72
N GLU A 20 7.83 -3.62 -7.49
CA GLU A 20 7.80 -4.94 -6.86
C GLU A 20 7.17 -4.91 -5.47
N ALA A 21 7.55 -3.93 -4.66
CA ALA A 21 6.96 -3.74 -3.34
C ALA A 21 5.47 -3.38 -3.41
N TYR A 22 5.07 -2.57 -4.40
CA TYR A 22 3.68 -2.18 -4.61
C TYR A 22 2.81 -3.31 -5.17
N VAL A 23 3.39 -4.27 -5.90
CA VAL A 23 2.71 -5.53 -6.24
C VAL A 23 2.39 -6.29 -4.95
N GLY A 24 3.39 -6.51 -4.09
CA GLY A 24 3.17 -7.14 -2.79
C GLY A 24 2.09 -6.43 -1.98
N LEU A 25 2.21 -5.11 -1.83
CA LEU A 25 1.23 -4.28 -1.13
C LEU A 25 -0.18 -4.36 -1.72
N ARG A 26 -0.31 -4.47 -3.03
CA ARG A 26 -1.61 -4.59 -3.70
C ARG A 26 -2.25 -5.96 -3.50
N GLU A 27 -1.44 -7.02 -3.50
CA GLU A 27 -1.91 -8.41 -3.40
C GLU A 27 -2.19 -8.83 -1.96
N THR A 28 -1.34 -8.44 -1.02
CA THR A 28 -1.41 -8.87 0.38
C THR A 28 -1.95 -7.78 1.31
N GLY A 29 -1.98 -6.53 0.87
CA GLY A 29 -2.29 -5.38 1.72
C GLY A 29 -1.11 -4.92 2.59
N GLU A 30 0.04 -5.61 2.52
CA GLU A 30 1.22 -5.32 3.33
C GLU A 30 2.45 -5.07 2.45
N PHE A 31 3.28 -4.12 2.87
CA PHE A 31 4.56 -3.88 2.21
C PHE A 31 5.53 -5.01 2.58
N PRO A 32 6.18 -5.69 1.62
CA PRO A 32 7.09 -6.78 1.94
C PRO A 32 8.28 -6.29 2.79
N ALA A 33 8.42 -6.82 4.01
CA ALA A 33 9.39 -6.32 4.99
C ALA A 33 10.85 -6.39 4.52
N GLU A 34 11.21 -7.42 3.74
CA GLU A 34 12.55 -7.55 3.15
C GLU A 34 12.80 -6.43 2.14
N THR A 35 11.84 -6.18 1.24
CA THR A 35 11.90 -5.11 0.25
C THR A 35 11.88 -3.73 0.90
N GLU A 36 11.13 -3.53 1.99
CA GLU A 36 11.08 -2.27 2.74
C GLU A 36 12.45 -1.89 3.31
N ASN A 37 13.09 -2.81 4.01
CA ASN A 37 14.38 -2.58 4.64
C ASN A 37 15.46 -2.32 3.59
N TYR A 38 15.46 -3.11 2.50
CA TYR A 38 16.39 -2.91 1.39
C TYR A 38 16.19 -1.55 0.72
N LEU A 39 14.94 -1.20 0.38
CA LEU A 39 14.61 0.07 -0.27
C LEU A 39 15.02 1.24 0.62
N LYS A 40 14.72 1.20 1.92
CA LYS A 40 15.10 2.26 2.86
C LYS A 40 16.61 2.49 2.88
N GLY A 41 17.41 1.43 3.01
CA GLY A 41 18.87 1.53 2.99
C GLY A 41 19.41 2.06 1.65
N PHE A 42 18.81 1.63 0.53
CA PHE A 42 19.20 2.07 -0.80
C PHE A 42 18.91 3.56 -1.04
N LEU A 43 17.74 4.03 -0.58
CA LEU A 43 17.32 5.43 -0.63
C LEU A 43 18.21 6.33 0.23
N ASP A 44 18.49 5.91 1.47
CA ASP A 44 19.36 6.64 2.40
C ASP A 44 20.79 6.76 1.83
N ALA A 45 21.31 5.70 1.22
CA ALA A 45 22.62 5.74 0.56
C ALA A 45 22.65 6.74 -0.60
N GLY A 46 21.62 6.73 -1.47
CA GLY A 46 21.51 7.65 -2.60
C GLY A 46 21.42 9.12 -2.19
N LEU A 47 20.72 9.41 -1.09
CA LEU A 47 20.69 10.75 -0.48
C LEU A 47 22.05 11.13 0.11
N HIS A 48 22.72 10.21 0.81
CA HIS A 48 23.99 10.48 1.48
C HIS A 48 25.13 10.82 0.51
N VAL A 49 25.08 10.26 -0.71
CA VAL A 49 26.07 10.54 -1.76
C VAL A 49 25.63 11.63 -2.75
N ASP A 50 24.58 12.40 -2.43
CA ASP A 50 24.00 13.45 -3.28
C ASP A 50 23.65 12.98 -4.72
N LEU A 51 23.34 11.69 -4.86
CA LEU A 51 22.97 11.13 -6.15
C LEU A 51 21.57 11.58 -6.56
N VAL A 52 20.71 11.81 -5.58
CA VAL A 52 19.31 12.23 -5.73
C VAL A 52 18.94 13.19 -4.61
N THR A 53 18.00 14.10 -4.86
CA THR A 53 17.42 14.93 -3.79
C THR A 53 16.18 14.28 -3.17
N LYS A 54 15.73 14.81 -2.02
CA LYS A 54 14.48 14.35 -1.40
C LYS A 54 13.28 14.60 -2.29
N GLU A 55 13.27 15.71 -3.02
CA GLU A 55 12.20 16.10 -3.93
C GLU A 55 12.14 15.18 -5.15
N GLU A 56 13.30 14.83 -5.72
CA GLU A 56 13.40 13.86 -6.83
C GLU A 56 12.92 12.47 -6.40
N LEU A 57 13.30 12.02 -5.19
CA LEU A 57 12.81 10.76 -4.63
C LEU A 57 11.30 10.78 -4.39
N GLN A 58 10.78 11.84 -3.76
CA GLN A 58 9.35 11.96 -3.51
C GLN A 58 8.55 11.91 -4.81
N SER A 59 9.02 12.61 -5.83
CA SER A 59 8.40 12.61 -7.17
C SER A 59 8.39 11.21 -7.78
N LEU A 60 9.49 10.46 -7.68
CA LEU A 60 9.56 9.09 -8.18
C LEU A 60 8.61 8.13 -7.47
N ILE A 61 8.46 8.27 -6.14
CA ILE A 61 7.53 7.46 -5.36
C ILE A 61 6.08 7.82 -5.74
N ASP A 62 5.76 9.11 -5.87
CA ASP A 62 4.43 9.58 -6.25
C ASP A 62 4.03 9.14 -7.66
N GLU A 63 4.92 9.28 -8.64
CA GLU A 63 4.71 8.80 -10.01
C GLU A 63 4.47 7.29 -10.04
N THR A 64 5.30 6.53 -9.31
CA THR A 64 5.16 5.08 -9.23
C THR A 64 3.85 4.69 -8.55
N ASN A 65 3.44 5.40 -7.50
CA ASN A 65 2.19 5.18 -6.81
C ASN A 65 0.98 5.43 -7.72
N VAL A 66 0.95 6.56 -8.41
CA VAL A 66 -0.14 6.89 -9.34
C VAL A 66 -0.22 5.85 -10.46
N ARG A 67 0.92 5.42 -11.01
CA ARG A 67 0.95 4.38 -12.03
C ARG A 67 0.43 3.03 -11.54
N MET A 68 0.77 2.63 -10.30
CA MET A 68 0.39 1.32 -9.75
C MET A 68 -1.05 1.27 -9.21
N PHE A 69 -1.53 2.37 -8.62
CA PHE A 69 -2.82 2.41 -7.91
C PHE A 69 -3.85 3.35 -8.55
N GLY A 70 -3.48 4.16 -9.55
CA GLY A 70 -4.37 5.12 -10.21
C GLY A 70 -4.79 6.32 -9.33
N VAL A 71 -4.23 6.45 -8.13
CA VAL A 71 -4.58 7.49 -7.14
C VAL A 71 -3.31 8.05 -6.50
N THR A 72 -3.41 9.20 -5.83
CA THR A 72 -2.30 9.77 -5.06
C THR A 72 -2.00 8.96 -3.80
N GLN A 73 -0.81 9.13 -3.20
CA GLN A 73 -0.47 8.45 -1.94
C GLN A 73 -1.42 8.83 -0.82
N ASP A 74 -1.77 10.11 -0.68
CA ASP A 74 -2.70 10.57 0.35
C ASP A 74 -4.08 9.96 0.17
N LYS A 75 -4.56 9.90 -1.08
CA LYS A 75 -5.85 9.27 -1.37
C LYS A 75 -5.80 7.77 -1.09
N ARG A 76 -4.68 7.11 -1.39
CA ARG A 76 -4.46 5.70 -1.07
C ARG A 76 -4.50 5.47 0.44
N LYS A 77 -3.75 6.26 1.23
CA LYS A 77 -3.76 6.16 2.71
C LYS A 77 -5.19 6.28 3.26
N GLN A 78 -5.96 7.27 2.82
CA GLN A 78 -7.35 7.43 3.21
C GLN A 78 -8.22 6.23 2.84
N LEU A 79 -8.05 5.65 1.64
CA LEU A 79 -8.80 4.47 1.22
C LEU A 79 -8.48 3.26 2.12
N PHE A 80 -7.21 3.02 2.41
CA PHE A 80 -6.78 1.92 3.27
C PHE A 80 -7.20 2.12 4.73
N GLU A 81 -7.11 3.34 5.27
CA GLU A 81 -7.62 3.67 6.60
C GLU A 81 -9.14 3.43 6.69
N ASN A 82 -9.91 3.89 5.70
CA ASN A 82 -11.35 3.67 5.65
C ASN A 82 -11.70 2.17 5.52
N LEU A 83 -10.90 1.40 4.76
CA LEU A 83 -11.03 -0.06 4.66
C LEU A 83 -10.76 -0.73 6.01
N ARG A 84 -9.73 -0.30 6.74
CA ARG A 84 -9.40 -0.86 8.05
C ARG A 84 -10.48 -0.56 9.09
N THR A 85 -10.95 0.69 9.15
CA THR A 85 -12.09 1.09 10.00
C THR A 85 -13.33 0.30 9.64
N SER A 86 -13.65 0.14 8.35
CA SER A 86 -14.78 -0.67 7.90
C SER A 86 -14.65 -2.16 8.25
N TYR A 87 -13.44 -2.69 8.34
CA TYR A 87 -13.18 -4.07 8.73
C TYR A 87 -13.27 -4.25 10.25
N ASP A 88 -12.74 -3.32 11.04
CA ASP A 88 -12.89 -3.30 12.49
C ASP A 88 -14.38 -3.19 12.87
N ASP A 89 -15.14 -2.30 12.21
CA ASP A 89 -16.59 -2.19 12.37
C ASP A 89 -17.32 -3.51 12.00
N TYR A 90 -16.86 -4.21 10.96
CA TYR A 90 -17.36 -5.55 10.61
C TYR A 90 -17.02 -6.58 11.70
N LEU A 91 -15.86 -6.46 12.35
CA LEU A 91 -15.43 -7.30 13.47
C LEU A 91 -16.07 -6.95 14.82
N ASP A 92 -16.74 -5.81 14.95
CA ASP A 92 -17.50 -5.45 16.16
C ASP A 92 -18.92 -6.01 16.16
N VAL A 93 -19.47 -6.32 14.98
CA VAL A 93 -20.74 -7.04 14.85
C VAL A 93 -20.54 -8.49 15.30
N PRO A 94 -21.28 -9.07 16.25
CA PRO A 94 -21.06 -10.47 16.64
C PRO A 94 -21.14 -11.45 15.47
N THR A 95 -20.30 -12.49 15.46
CA THR A 95 -20.12 -13.42 14.31
C THR A 95 -21.41 -14.01 13.75
N TYR A 96 -22.44 -14.20 14.60
CA TYR A 96 -23.74 -14.74 14.20
C TYR A 96 -24.59 -13.77 13.35
N PHE A 97 -24.26 -12.48 13.31
CA PHE A 97 -24.87 -11.49 12.42
C PHE A 97 -24.07 -11.27 11.11
N ARG A 98 -22.89 -11.86 10.95
CA ARG A 98 -21.94 -11.54 9.86
C ARG A 98 -22.13 -12.29 8.55
N GLN A 99 -22.97 -13.32 8.48
CA GLN A 99 -22.96 -14.24 7.33
C GLN A 99 -24.12 -14.05 6.35
N GLY A 100 -23.76 -13.97 5.06
CA GLY A 100 -24.60 -14.35 3.94
C GLY A 100 -24.91 -15.86 3.92
N ARG A 101 -25.60 -16.40 4.94
CA ARG A 101 -26.30 -17.67 4.87
C ARG A 101 -27.80 -17.41 4.86
N LYS A 102 -28.48 -17.82 3.77
CA LYS A 102 -29.94 -17.87 3.69
C LYS A 102 -30.49 -18.71 4.87
N PRO A 103 -31.67 -18.36 5.39
CA PRO A 103 -32.19 -18.95 6.62
C PRO A 103 -32.60 -20.39 6.36
N SER A 104 -31.91 -21.34 6.97
CA SER A 104 -32.42 -22.69 7.12
C SER A 104 -32.20 -23.16 8.55
N GLY A 105 -33.24 -22.99 9.35
CA GLY A 105 -33.47 -23.74 10.60
C GLY A 105 -32.96 -23.08 11.87
N GLY A 106 -33.69 -22.08 12.37
CA GLY A 106 -33.53 -21.54 13.73
C GLY A 106 -34.32 -20.26 13.92
N GLN A 107 -35.21 -20.21 14.92
CA GLN A 107 -36.34 -19.28 15.05
C GLN A 107 -36.01 -17.79 14.84
N VAL A 108 -36.85 -17.14 14.05
CA VAL A 108 -36.95 -15.69 13.90
C VAL A 108 -37.60 -15.12 15.17
N PRO A 109 -37.10 -14.02 15.77
CA PRO A 109 -37.79 -13.38 16.90
C PRO A 109 -39.17 -12.86 16.45
N PRO A 110 -40.20 -12.91 17.31
CA PRO A 110 -41.53 -12.49 16.93
C PRO A 110 -41.58 -10.97 16.66
N CYS A 111 -42.33 -10.59 15.61
CA CYS A 111 -42.61 -9.19 15.31
C CYS A 111 -43.39 -8.53 16.46
N PRO A 112 -43.11 -7.26 16.78
CA PRO A 112 -43.90 -6.52 17.76
C PRO A 112 -45.29 -6.19 17.18
N GLU A 113 -46.30 -6.20 18.05
CA GLU A 113 -47.72 -5.97 17.72
C GLU A 113 -48.00 -4.59 17.10
#